data_AF-Q804A0-F1
#
_entry.id   AF-Q804A0-F1
#
_cell.length_a   1.000
_cell.length_b   1.000
_cell.length_c   1.000
_cell.angle_alpha   90.00
_cell.angle_beta   90.00
_cell.angle_gamma   90.00
#
_symmetry.space_group_name_H-M   'P 1'
#
loop_
_entity.id
_entity.type
_entity.pdbx_description
1 polymer ?
#
loop_
_entity_poly.entity_id
_entity_poly.type
_entity_poly.pdbx_seq_one_letter_code
_entity_poly.pdbx_strand_id
1 'polypeptide(L)'
;DLNVDILLPGRAKPEKFSFNWENRYTTRTSKINDINQDVKVTATGSGEATVTMVSLYYALPKEKESDCQKFNMSVKLIQDKMDGDEMIYKLTIEVLYKDKERDASMSILDIGLLTGFTVNTNDLDLLSKGRARTISKYEMNTVLSERGSLIIYLDKVSHTRPEEITFRIHQKMKVGVLQPATVSVYEYYDQRHCVKFYHPERKAGQLLRLCRNDECTCAEENCSMQKKGKISNDLRTEKSCETTPTSKIDFV
;
A
#
# COMPACT_ATOMS: atom_id res chain seq x y z
N ASP A 1 1.04 56.07 0.90
CA ASP A 1 1.09 55.17 2.07
C ASP A 1 -0.22 54.42 2.22
N LEU A 2 -0.15 53.20 2.75
CA LEU A 2 -1.28 52.30 2.93
C LEU A 2 -1.17 51.61 4.30
N ASN A 3 -2.20 51.72 5.12
CA ASN A 3 -2.32 50.99 6.37
C ASN A 3 -3.31 49.84 6.20
N VAL A 4 -2.92 48.64 6.62
CA VAL A 4 -3.72 47.41 6.49
C VAL A 4 -3.86 46.77 7.87
N ASP A 5 -5.11 46.64 8.32
CA ASP A 5 -5.48 45.95 9.55
C ASP A 5 -6.11 44.59 9.21
N ILE A 6 -5.52 43.50 9.69
CA ILE A 6 -6.00 42.13 9.50
C ILE A 6 -6.57 41.61 10.83
N LEU A 7 -7.88 41.43 10.89
CA LEU A 7 -8.54 40.78 12.01
C LEU A 7 -8.73 39.30 11.69
N LEU A 8 -7.93 38.47 12.35
CA LEU A 8 -8.02 37.02 12.28
C LEU A 8 -9.06 36.48 13.28
N PRO A 9 -9.76 35.38 12.95
CA PRO A 9 -10.69 34.73 13.87
C PRO A 9 -9.99 34.33 15.17
N GLY A 10 -10.71 34.40 16.30
CA GLY A 10 -10.16 34.07 17.62
C GLY A 10 -9.21 35.13 18.22
N ARG A 11 -8.87 36.21 17.50
CA ARG A 11 -8.06 37.32 18.04
C ARG A 11 -8.92 38.52 18.39
N ALA A 12 -8.73 39.06 19.60
CA ALA A 12 -9.46 40.23 20.08
C ALA A 12 -9.00 41.55 19.42
N LYS A 13 -7.79 41.60 18.87
CA LYS A 13 -7.21 42.79 18.24
C LYS A 13 -6.69 42.46 16.83
N PRO A 14 -6.85 43.38 15.86
CA PRO A 14 -6.29 43.19 14.53
C PRO A 14 -4.77 43.35 14.54
N GLU A 15 -4.09 42.62 13.67
CA GLU A 15 -2.70 42.89 13.32
C GLU A 15 -2.64 44.08 12.38
N LYS A 16 -1.76 45.05 12.66
CA LYS A 16 -1.67 46.30 11.91
C LYS A 16 -0.36 46.36 11.13
N PHE A 17 -0.46 46.67 9.85
CA PHE A 17 0.67 46.85 8.95
C PHE A 17 0.63 48.23 8.30
N SER A 18 1.78 48.88 8.18
CA SER A 18 1.92 50.16 7.48
C SER A 18 2.91 50.02 6.35
N PHE A 19 2.46 50.34 5.14
CA PHE A 19 3.22 50.28 3.91
C PHE A 19 3.49 51.69 3.39
N ASN A 20 4.77 52.02 3.25
CA ASN A 20 5.27 53.30 2.75
C ASN A 20 6.30 53.06 1.63
N TRP A 21 6.85 54.12 1.05
CA TRP A 21 7.82 54.00 -0.04
C TRP A 21 9.07 53.18 0.32
N GLU A 22 9.51 53.25 1.58
CA GLU A 22 10.72 52.59 2.07
C GLU A 22 10.55 51.07 2.20
N ASN A 23 9.34 50.59 2.54
CA ASN A 23 9.08 49.18 2.81
C ASN A 23 8.16 48.49 1.78
N ARG A 24 7.84 49.15 0.66
CA ARG A 24 6.90 48.69 -0.39
C ARG A 24 7.17 47.32 -1.01
N TYR A 25 8.41 46.84 -0.95
CA TYR A 25 8.80 45.51 -1.46
C TYR A 25 8.74 44.40 -0.40
N THR A 26 8.37 44.74 0.85
CA THR A 26 8.35 43.78 1.96
C THR A 26 7.00 43.09 2.04
N THR A 27 7.00 41.76 2.01
CA THR A 27 5.81 40.95 2.27
C THR A 27 5.54 40.83 3.77
N ARG A 28 4.26 40.96 4.17
CA ARG A 28 3.79 40.69 5.53
C ARG A 28 2.94 39.44 5.55
N THR A 29 3.06 38.64 6.60
CA THR A 29 2.35 37.36 6.72
C THR A 29 1.80 37.18 8.12
N SER A 30 0.53 36.82 8.20
CA SER A 30 -0.16 36.46 9.44
C SER A 30 -0.70 35.03 9.30
N LYS A 31 -0.65 34.24 10.37
CA LYS A 31 -1.04 32.84 10.38
C LYS A 31 -2.10 32.56 11.45
N ILE A 32 -2.99 31.64 11.15
CA ILE A 32 -4.01 31.08 12.05
C ILE A 32 -4.10 29.57 11.79
N ASN A 33 -4.46 28.80 12.82
CA ASN A 33 -4.58 27.34 12.74
C ASN A 33 -5.98 26.86 12.32
N ASP A 34 -6.93 27.80 12.14
CA ASP A 34 -8.30 27.54 11.74
C ASP A 34 -8.49 27.80 10.24
N ILE A 35 -9.31 26.99 9.60
CA ILE A 35 -9.68 27.11 8.18
C ILE A 35 -11.18 27.42 8.05
N ASN A 36 -11.61 27.98 6.91
CA ASN A 36 -13.01 28.32 6.62
C ASN A 36 -13.66 29.29 7.61
N GLN A 37 -12.87 30.23 8.13
CA GLN A 37 -13.35 31.31 8.99
C GLN A 37 -13.19 32.65 8.27
N ASP A 38 -14.08 33.60 8.57
CA ASP A 38 -14.03 34.92 7.96
C ASP A 38 -12.83 35.71 8.46
N VAL A 39 -12.03 36.22 7.52
CA VAL A 39 -10.92 37.14 7.80
C VAL A 39 -11.34 38.54 7.36
N LYS A 40 -11.31 39.50 8.29
CA LYS A 40 -11.63 40.89 7.98
C LYS A 40 -10.35 41.67 7.72
N VAL A 41 -10.17 42.10 6.47
CA VAL A 41 -9.07 42.97 6.05
C VAL A 41 -9.59 44.38 5.85
N THR A 42 -9.01 45.34 6.56
CA THR A 42 -9.36 46.77 6.42
C THR A 42 -8.14 47.52 5.90
N ALA A 43 -8.28 48.16 4.75
CA ALA A 43 -7.21 48.94 4.12
C ALA A 43 -7.59 50.43 4.11
N THR A 44 -6.67 51.30 4.55
CA THR A 44 -6.86 52.75 4.61
C THR A 44 -5.62 53.46 4.07
N GLY A 45 -5.80 54.37 3.11
CA GLY A 45 -4.70 55.11 2.48
C GLY A 45 -4.89 55.28 0.98
N SER A 46 -3.84 55.75 0.32
CA SER A 46 -3.81 56.04 -1.12
C SER A 46 -2.97 55.05 -1.94
N GLY A 47 -2.26 54.13 -1.28
CA GLY A 47 -1.47 53.10 -1.94
C GLY A 47 -2.29 51.86 -2.32
N GLU A 48 -1.70 50.99 -3.12
CA GLU A 48 -2.27 49.71 -3.54
C GLU A 48 -1.42 48.55 -2.99
N ALA A 49 -2.06 47.44 -2.64
CA ALA A 49 -1.39 46.21 -2.22
C ALA A 49 -2.17 44.97 -2.66
N THR A 50 -1.45 43.87 -2.86
CA THR A 50 -2.04 42.56 -3.16
C THR A 50 -2.07 41.73 -1.89
N VAL A 51 -3.23 41.17 -1.56
CA VAL A 51 -3.41 40.22 -0.47
C VAL A 51 -3.58 38.82 -1.04
N THR A 52 -2.76 37.88 -0.58
CA THR A 52 -2.85 36.46 -0.97
C THR A 52 -3.21 35.62 0.25
N MET A 53 -4.36 34.95 0.18
CA MET A 53 -4.81 34.02 1.23
C MET A 53 -4.45 32.59 0.83
N VAL A 54 -3.71 31.89 1.70
CA VAL A 54 -3.28 30.50 1.47
C VAL A 54 -3.83 29.63 2.60
N SER A 55 -4.59 28.61 2.24
CA SER A 55 -5.14 27.63 3.18
C SER A 55 -4.40 26.31 3.04
N LEU A 56 -3.85 25.80 4.14
CA LEU A 56 -3.25 24.47 4.22
C LEU A 56 -4.19 23.56 5.03
N TYR A 57 -4.61 22.45 4.45
CA TYR A 57 -5.48 21.49 5.12
C TYR A 57 -5.11 20.06 4.72
N TYR A 58 -5.38 19.12 5.63
CA TYR A 58 -5.32 17.72 5.30
C TYR A 58 -6.55 17.34 4.50
N ALA A 59 -6.35 16.97 3.24
CA ALA A 59 -7.39 16.35 2.43
C ALA A 59 -7.37 14.85 2.68
N LEU A 60 -8.55 14.26 2.88
CA LEU A 60 -8.67 12.81 2.85
C LEU A 60 -8.19 12.31 1.48
N PRO A 61 -7.27 11.32 1.43
CA PRO A 61 -6.92 10.69 0.18
C PRO A 61 -8.18 10.16 -0.50
N LYS A 62 -8.36 10.43 -1.79
CA LYS A 62 -9.46 9.83 -2.54
C LYS A 62 -9.23 8.32 -2.56
N GLU A 63 -10.21 7.55 -2.09
CA GLU A 63 -10.18 6.10 -2.22
C GLU A 63 -10.05 5.75 -3.71
N LYS A 64 -8.95 5.07 -4.05
CA LYS A 64 -8.79 4.51 -5.39
C LYS A 64 -9.59 3.22 -5.44
N GLU A 65 -10.51 3.08 -6.39
CA GLU A 65 -11.21 1.80 -6.63
C GLU A 65 -10.25 0.64 -6.87
N SER A 66 -9.05 0.93 -7.40
CA SER A 66 -7.99 -0.04 -7.62
C SER A 66 -6.65 0.67 -7.85
N ASP A 67 -5.56 0.12 -7.31
CA ASP A 67 -4.19 0.54 -7.66
C ASP A 67 -3.87 0.27 -9.13
N CYS A 68 -4.61 -0.67 -9.75
CA CYS A 68 -4.41 -1.12 -11.12
C CYS A 68 -5.11 -0.22 -12.15
N GLN A 69 -4.58 1.00 -12.31
CA GLN A 69 -5.08 1.96 -13.29
C GLN A 69 -4.68 1.56 -14.72
N LYS A 70 -3.40 1.23 -14.90
CA LYS A 70 -2.77 0.95 -16.19
C LYS A 70 -2.75 -0.52 -16.61
N PHE A 71 -2.83 -1.44 -15.67
CA PHE A 71 -2.79 -2.87 -15.93
C PHE A 71 -4.07 -3.52 -15.43
N ASN A 72 -4.50 -4.58 -16.10
CA ASN A 72 -5.44 -5.55 -15.56
C ASN A 72 -4.64 -6.79 -15.19
N MET A 73 -4.59 -7.12 -13.91
CA MET A 73 -3.79 -8.21 -13.39
C MET A 73 -4.64 -9.18 -12.56
N SER A 74 -4.48 -10.46 -12.89
CA SER A 74 -5.12 -11.61 -12.27
C SER A 74 -4.01 -12.51 -11.71
N VAL A 75 -4.16 -12.93 -10.44
CA VAL A 75 -3.19 -13.81 -9.77
C VAL A 75 -3.95 -14.99 -9.20
N LYS A 76 -3.53 -16.20 -9.56
CA LYS A 76 -4.12 -17.47 -9.11
C LYS A 76 -3.01 -18.34 -8.55
N LEU A 77 -3.23 -18.88 -7.35
CA LEU A 77 -2.36 -19.88 -6.75
C LEU A 77 -3.16 -21.17 -6.60
N ILE A 78 -2.73 -22.21 -7.29
CA ILE A 78 -3.40 -23.52 -7.31
C ILE A 78 -2.44 -24.56 -6.78
N GLN A 79 -2.90 -25.41 -5.87
CA GLN A 79 -2.10 -26.54 -5.41
C GLN A 79 -1.94 -27.55 -6.56
N ASP A 80 -0.70 -27.92 -6.90
CA ASP A 80 -0.41 -28.81 -8.02
C ASP A 80 -0.25 -30.26 -7.55
N LYS A 81 0.85 -30.55 -6.85
CA LYS A 81 1.19 -31.88 -6.32
C LYS A 81 1.83 -31.78 -4.94
N MET A 82 1.71 -32.85 -4.16
CA MET A 82 2.58 -33.07 -3.00
C MET A 82 3.72 -33.98 -3.43
N ASP A 83 4.96 -33.55 -3.24
CA ASP A 83 6.14 -34.38 -3.42
C ASP A 83 6.74 -34.68 -2.04
N GLY A 84 6.36 -35.82 -1.47
CA GLY A 84 6.66 -36.15 -0.08
C GLY A 84 6.06 -35.13 0.90
N ASP A 85 6.93 -34.42 1.62
CA ASP A 85 6.54 -33.40 2.61
C ASP A 85 6.60 -31.95 2.08
N GLU A 86 7.02 -31.76 0.82
CA GLU A 86 7.04 -30.46 0.14
C GLU A 86 5.70 -30.20 -0.57
N MET A 87 5.03 -29.10 -0.21
CA MET A 87 3.85 -28.63 -0.93
C MET A 87 4.29 -27.82 -2.16
N ILE A 88 3.78 -28.21 -3.34
CA ILE A 88 4.04 -27.52 -4.60
C ILE A 88 2.77 -26.80 -5.04
N TYR A 89 2.91 -25.50 -5.30
CA TYR A 89 1.85 -24.68 -5.85
C TYR A 89 2.24 -24.14 -7.21
N LYS A 90 1.27 -24.03 -8.09
CA LYS A 90 1.38 -23.40 -9.39
C LYS A 90 0.85 -21.97 -9.28
N LEU A 91 1.74 -21.00 -9.45
CA LEU A 91 1.41 -19.59 -9.48
C LEU A 91 1.22 -19.17 -10.93
N THR A 92 0.02 -18.68 -11.24
CA THR A 92 -0.37 -18.17 -12.56
C THR A 92 -0.71 -16.70 -12.46
N ILE A 93 -0.03 -15.88 -13.25
CA ILE A 93 -0.18 -14.43 -13.30
C ILE A 93 -0.60 -14.08 -14.73
N GLU A 94 -1.77 -13.46 -14.87
CA GLU A 94 -2.28 -12.95 -16.14
C GLU A 94 -2.21 -11.43 -16.11
N VAL A 95 -1.54 -10.83 -17.09
CA VAL A 95 -1.38 -9.37 -17.19
C VAL A 95 -1.85 -8.88 -18.55
N LEU A 96 -2.63 -7.80 -18.56
CA LEU A 96 -3.06 -7.09 -19.76
C LEU A 96 -2.85 -5.59 -19.55
N TYR A 97 -2.29 -4.90 -20.53
CA TYR A 97 -2.14 -3.44 -20.46
C TYR A 97 -3.45 -2.75 -20.87
N LYS A 98 -3.92 -1.76 -20.08
CA LYS A 98 -5.24 -1.10 -20.23
C LYS A 98 -5.20 0.13 -21.13
N ASP A 99 -4.37 0.10 -22.16
CA ASP A 99 -4.26 1.17 -23.16
C ASP A 99 -5.01 0.78 -24.43
N LYS A 100 -5.39 1.76 -25.24
CA LYS A 100 -6.16 1.53 -26.47
C LYS A 100 -5.30 1.49 -27.72
N GLU A 101 -4.10 2.04 -27.65
CA GLU A 101 -3.29 2.35 -28.84
C GLU A 101 -1.94 1.64 -28.82
N ARG A 102 -1.36 1.41 -27.63
CA ARG A 102 -0.01 0.84 -27.52
C ARG A 102 0.09 -0.30 -26.53
N ASP A 103 1.04 -1.20 -26.79
CA ASP A 103 1.55 -2.13 -25.79
C ASP A 103 2.41 -1.38 -24.75
N ALA A 104 2.49 -1.92 -23.52
CA ALA A 104 3.43 -1.43 -22.51
C ALA A 104 4.83 -1.98 -22.84
N SER A 105 5.83 -1.11 -22.97
CA SER A 105 7.21 -1.52 -23.24
C SER A 105 8.00 -1.65 -21.94
N MET A 106 8.86 -2.67 -21.85
CA MET A 106 9.74 -2.93 -20.70
C MET A 106 8.97 -2.93 -19.37
N SER A 107 8.04 -3.87 -19.23
CA SER A 107 7.27 -4.05 -17.99
C SER A 107 8.05 -4.90 -17.00
N ILE A 108 7.95 -4.56 -15.73
CA ILE A 108 8.57 -5.30 -14.63
C ILE A 108 7.47 -5.94 -13.80
N LEU A 109 7.63 -7.23 -13.52
CA LEU A 109 6.80 -8.01 -12.62
C LEU A 109 7.63 -8.34 -11.38
N ASP A 110 7.31 -7.72 -10.26
CA ASP A 110 7.98 -7.91 -8.98
C ASP A 110 7.10 -8.75 -8.05
N ILE A 111 7.58 -9.95 -7.71
CA ILE A 111 6.85 -11.00 -7.02
C ILE A 111 7.54 -11.24 -5.68
N GLY A 112 6.90 -10.85 -4.59
CA GLY A 112 7.31 -11.26 -3.25
C GLY A 112 6.97 -12.73 -3.04
N LEU A 113 7.86 -13.51 -2.43
CA LEU A 113 7.58 -14.91 -2.10
C LEU A 113 6.93 -15.04 -0.72
N LEU A 114 6.13 -16.10 -0.55
CA LEU A 114 5.62 -16.51 0.76
C LEU A 114 6.78 -17.00 1.62
N THR A 115 6.72 -16.75 2.94
CA THR A 115 7.78 -17.18 3.86
C THR A 115 7.98 -18.70 3.79
N GLY A 116 9.21 -19.14 3.56
CA GLY A 116 9.56 -20.56 3.44
C GLY A 116 9.31 -21.17 2.05
N PHE A 117 8.93 -20.35 1.04
CA PHE A 117 8.76 -20.79 -0.35
C PHE A 117 9.95 -20.41 -1.22
N THR A 118 10.20 -21.23 -2.24
CA THR A 118 11.23 -21.00 -3.28
C THR A 118 10.62 -21.25 -4.65
N VAL A 119 11.18 -20.62 -5.70
CA VAL A 119 10.67 -20.75 -7.06
C VAL A 119 11.35 -21.91 -7.79
N ASN A 120 10.61 -22.59 -8.67
CA ASN A 120 11.18 -23.61 -9.53
C ASN A 120 11.96 -22.94 -10.68
N THR A 121 13.29 -23.00 -10.61
CA THR A 121 14.17 -22.38 -11.62
C THR A 121 14.04 -23.01 -13.00
N ASN A 122 13.71 -24.31 -13.10
CA ASN A 122 13.56 -24.97 -14.39
C ASN A 122 12.36 -24.42 -15.17
N ASP A 123 11.25 -24.12 -14.47
CA ASP A 123 10.08 -23.50 -15.10
C ASP A 123 10.41 -22.08 -15.60
N LEU A 124 11.16 -21.30 -14.82
CA LEU A 124 11.60 -19.94 -15.21
C LEU A 124 12.62 -19.97 -16.36
N ASP A 125 13.51 -20.94 -16.38
CA ASP A 125 14.45 -21.17 -17.48
C ASP A 125 13.71 -21.53 -18.77
N LEU A 126 12.63 -22.31 -18.71
CA LEU A 126 11.79 -22.61 -19.87
C LEU A 126 11.08 -21.36 -20.40
N LEU A 127 10.60 -20.48 -19.52
CA LEU A 127 9.95 -19.23 -19.92
C LEU A 127 10.92 -18.21 -20.55
N SER A 128 12.19 -18.21 -20.11
CA SER A 128 13.22 -17.25 -20.57
C SER A 128 14.07 -17.74 -21.75
N LYS A 129 14.47 -19.01 -21.74
CA LYS A 129 15.39 -19.61 -22.72
C LYS A 129 14.69 -20.55 -23.70
N GLY A 130 13.41 -20.87 -23.46
CA GLY A 130 12.63 -21.78 -24.31
C GLY A 130 12.39 -21.27 -25.73
N ARG A 131 11.73 -22.09 -26.54
CA ARG A 131 11.40 -21.76 -27.94
C ARG A 131 10.33 -20.68 -28.08
N ALA A 132 9.43 -20.59 -27.10
CA ALA A 132 8.42 -19.54 -26.98
C ALA A 132 8.77 -18.70 -25.75
N ARG A 133 9.70 -17.75 -25.92
CA ARG A 133 10.14 -16.88 -24.83
C ARG A 133 9.03 -15.90 -24.48
N THR A 134 8.55 -15.97 -23.25
CA THR A 134 7.56 -15.03 -22.71
C THR A 134 8.22 -13.98 -21.84
N ILE A 135 9.31 -14.35 -21.15
CA ILE A 135 10.05 -13.45 -20.26
C ILE A 135 11.44 -13.16 -20.85
N SER A 136 11.91 -11.93 -20.66
CA SER A 136 13.23 -11.47 -21.13
C SER A 136 14.34 -11.95 -20.21
N LYS A 137 14.19 -11.68 -18.91
CA LYS A 137 15.13 -12.06 -17.85
C LYS A 137 14.36 -12.23 -16.54
N TYR A 138 14.92 -12.99 -15.60
CA TYR A 138 14.49 -12.97 -14.21
C TYR A 138 15.69 -12.84 -13.26
N GLU A 139 15.46 -12.26 -12.10
CA GLU A 139 16.43 -12.09 -11.02
C GLU A 139 15.80 -12.51 -9.70
N MET A 140 16.52 -13.31 -8.91
CA MET A 140 16.14 -13.57 -7.53
C MET A 140 16.88 -12.59 -6.63
N ASN A 141 16.14 -11.78 -5.89
CA ASN A 141 16.71 -10.86 -4.94
C ASN A 141 16.54 -11.44 -3.53
N THR A 142 17.63 -11.97 -2.99
CA THR A 142 17.71 -12.44 -1.60
C THR A 142 18.26 -11.36 -0.66
N VAL A 143 18.78 -10.26 -1.20
CA VAL A 143 19.51 -9.22 -0.45
C VAL A 143 18.56 -8.15 0.10
N LEU A 144 17.47 -7.83 -0.61
CA LEU A 144 16.54 -6.76 -0.24
C LEU A 144 15.28 -7.23 0.53
N SER A 145 15.11 -8.53 0.78
CA SER A 145 13.90 -9.04 1.46
C SER A 145 14.20 -10.34 2.22
N GLU A 146 13.87 -10.37 3.51
CA GLU A 146 13.94 -11.59 4.36
C GLU A 146 13.13 -12.77 3.78
N ARG A 147 12.10 -12.47 2.97
CA ARG A 147 11.21 -13.44 2.32
C ARG A 147 11.68 -13.89 0.94
N GLY A 148 12.70 -13.24 0.37
CA GLY A 148 13.10 -13.38 -1.03
C GLY A 148 12.08 -12.77 -2.01
N SER A 149 12.56 -12.15 -3.09
CA SER A 149 11.71 -11.69 -4.19
C SER A 149 12.21 -12.21 -5.54
N LEU A 150 11.28 -12.36 -6.47
CA LEU A 150 11.53 -12.70 -7.86
C LEU A 150 11.11 -11.52 -8.73
N ILE A 151 12.07 -10.97 -9.46
CA ILE A 151 11.84 -9.90 -10.44
C ILE A 151 11.88 -10.53 -11.83
N ILE A 152 10.83 -10.34 -12.60
CA ILE A 152 10.71 -10.79 -13.99
C ILE A 152 10.62 -9.56 -14.90
N TYR A 153 11.44 -9.55 -15.93
CA TYR A 153 11.44 -8.52 -16.97
C TYR A 153 10.69 -9.01 -18.20
N LEU A 154 9.72 -8.23 -18.66
CA LEU A 154 8.95 -8.47 -19.88
C LEU A 154 9.30 -7.40 -20.91
N ASP A 155 9.68 -7.80 -22.12
CA ASP A 155 10.02 -6.85 -23.18
C ASP A 155 8.82 -5.96 -23.54
N LYS A 156 7.62 -6.54 -23.50
CA LYS A 156 6.35 -5.82 -23.61
C LYS A 156 5.23 -6.57 -22.89
N VAL A 157 4.13 -5.87 -22.63
CA VAL A 157 2.83 -6.44 -22.24
C VAL A 157 1.78 -5.96 -23.23
N SER A 158 1.08 -6.89 -23.88
CA SER A 158 0.08 -6.53 -24.86
C SER A 158 -1.13 -5.80 -24.27
N HIS A 159 -1.69 -4.87 -25.03
CA HIS A 159 -2.96 -4.22 -24.72
C HIS A 159 -4.19 -4.94 -25.28
N THR A 160 -4.00 -5.95 -26.12
CA THR A 160 -5.11 -6.67 -26.79
C THR A 160 -5.32 -8.09 -26.26
N ARG A 161 -4.24 -8.77 -25.84
CA ARG A 161 -4.28 -10.15 -25.37
C ARG A 161 -3.60 -10.26 -24.01
N PRO A 162 -4.22 -10.92 -23.02
CA PRO A 162 -3.57 -11.18 -21.75
C PRO A 162 -2.32 -12.05 -21.95
N GLU A 163 -1.23 -11.65 -21.32
CA GLU A 163 -0.02 -12.46 -21.21
C GLU A 163 -0.08 -13.28 -19.92
N GLU A 164 0.06 -14.59 -20.06
CA GLU A 164 0.06 -15.53 -18.93
C GLU A 164 1.49 -15.97 -18.60
N ILE A 165 1.88 -15.81 -17.35
CA ILE A 165 3.16 -16.24 -16.79
C ILE A 165 2.86 -17.22 -15.66
N THR A 166 3.32 -18.45 -15.85
CA THR A 166 2.96 -19.56 -14.97
C THR A 166 4.19 -20.37 -14.60
N PHE A 167 4.46 -20.52 -13.30
CA PHE A 167 5.58 -21.31 -12.78
C PHE A 167 5.24 -21.92 -11.41
N ARG A 168 5.99 -22.95 -11.01
CA ARG A 168 5.80 -23.60 -9.70
C ARG A 168 6.61 -22.94 -8.59
N ILE A 169 6.04 -22.90 -7.40
CA ILE A 169 6.69 -22.53 -6.15
C ILE A 169 6.62 -23.71 -5.17
N HIS A 170 7.71 -23.92 -4.44
CA HIS A 170 7.94 -25.08 -3.56
C HIS A 170 8.08 -24.59 -2.13
N GLN A 171 7.31 -25.18 -1.21
CA GLN A 171 7.46 -24.94 0.22
C GLN A 171 8.66 -25.72 0.76
N LYS A 172 9.78 -25.03 1.03
CA LYS A 172 11.00 -25.62 1.62
C LYS A 172 10.96 -25.64 3.14
N MET A 173 10.27 -24.69 3.76
CA MET A 173 10.13 -24.60 5.21
C MET A 173 8.67 -24.39 5.58
N LYS A 174 8.18 -25.22 6.51
CA LYS A 174 6.85 -25.05 7.11
C LYS A 174 6.93 -24.02 8.23
N VAL A 175 6.10 -23.00 8.15
CA VAL A 175 5.97 -21.94 9.15
C VAL A 175 4.57 -21.97 9.76
N GLY A 176 4.42 -21.45 10.98
CA GLY A 176 3.14 -21.50 11.69
C GLY A 176 2.04 -20.65 11.05
N VAL A 177 2.37 -19.43 10.63
CA VAL A 177 1.42 -18.51 9.96
C VAL A 177 2.05 -18.03 8.66
N LEU A 178 1.37 -18.30 7.55
CA LEU A 178 1.75 -17.77 6.24
C LEU A 178 1.22 -16.36 6.09
N GLN A 179 2.12 -15.41 5.86
CA GLN A 179 1.74 -14.04 5.54
C GLN A 179 1.45 -13.95 4.04
N PRO A 180 0.40 -13.22 3.61
CA PRO A 180 0.16 -12.98 2.19
C PRO A 180 1.37 -12.34 1.52
N ALA A 181 1.59 -12.73 0.26
CA ALA A 181 2.64 -12.20 -0.57
C ALA A 181 2.05 -11.35 -1.70
N THR A 182 2.87 -10.48 -2.29
CA THR A 182 2.46 -9.53 -3.33
C THR A 182 3.01 -9.89 -4.69
N VAL A 183 2.22 -9.59 -5.72
CA VAL A 183 2.66 -9.47 -7.10
C VAL A 183 2.40 -8.04 -7.51
N SER A 184 3.40 -7.37 -8.07
CA SER A 184 3.25 -6.02 -8.59
C SER A 184 3.73 -5.93 -10.04
N VAL A 185 3.00 -5.18 -10.86
CA VAL A 185 3.37 -4.89 -12.25
C VAL A 185 3.39 -3.40 -12.51
N TYR A 186 4.42 -2.95 -13.23
CA TYR A 186 4.63 -1.55 -13.61
C TYR A 186 5.49 -1.44 -14.88
N GLU A 187 5.40 -0.30 -15.57
CA GLU A 187 6.30 0.02 -16.68
C GLU A 187 7.61 0.60 -16.13
N TYR A 188 8.75 0.32 -16.78
CA TYR A 188 10.05 0.87 -16.33
C TYR A 188 10.05 2.40 -16.21
N TYR A 189 9.37 3.10 -17.12
CA TYR A 189 9.28 4.57 -17.13
C TYR A 189 8.10 5.13 -16.32
N ASP A 190 7.15 4.28 -15.88
CA ASP A 190 6.03 4.71 -15.05
C ASP A 190 5.85 3.76 -13.86
N GLN A 191 6.29 4.23 -12.69
CA GLN A 191 6.25 3.52 -11.41
C GLN A 191 4.84 3.49 -10.78
N ARG A 192 3.78 3.54 -11.58
CA ARG A 192 2.42 3.25 -11.10
C ARG A 192 2.22 1.75 -10.96
N HIS A 193 2.56 1.24 -9.78
CA HIS A 193 2.42 -0.17 -9.43
C HIS A 193 0.95 -0.60 -9.36
N CYS A 194 0.59 -1.62 -10.13
CA CYS A 194 -0.61 -2.41 -9.90
C CYS A 194 -0.23 -3.59 -8.98
N VAL A 195 -0.75 -3.61 -7.75
CA VAL A 195 -0.42 -4.63 -6.74
C VAL A 195 -1.61 -5.56 -6.51
N LYS A 196 -1.35 -6.86 -6.45
CA LYS A 196 -2.29 -7.88 -5.98
C LYS A 196 -1.63 -8.76 -4.93
N PHE A 197 -2.43 -9.29 -4.04
CA PHE A 197 -1.97 -10.24 -3.03
C PHE A 197 -2.36 -11.66 -3.44
N TYR A 198 -1.57 -12.62 -2.98
CA TYR A 198 -1.89 -14.03 -3.11
C TYR A 198 -1.54 -14.79 -1.83
N HIS A 199 -2.35 -15.80 -1.54
CA HIS A 199 -2.22 -16.67 -0.38
C HIS A 199 -2.92 -18.00 -0.68
N PRO A 200 -2.39 -19.17 -0.27
CA PRO A 200 -2.99 -20.47 -0.57
C PRO A 200 -4.44 -20.62 -0.08
N GLU A 201 -4.71 -20.16 1.14
CA GLU A 201 -6.00 -20.38 1.81
C GLU A 201 -6.96 -19.19 1.73
N ARG A 202 -6.53 -18.03 1.21
CA ARG A 202 -7.33 -16.79 1.26
C ARG A 202 -7.74 -16.32 -0.11
N LYS A 203 -9.00 -15.94 -0.23
CA LYS A 203 -9.54 -15.33 -1.44
C LYS A 203 -8.82 -14.02 -1.74
N ALA A 204 -8.18 -13.94 -2.90
CA ALA A 204 -7.39 -12.79 -3.36
C ALA A 204 -6.25 -12.34 -2.41
N GLY A 205 -5.77 -13.23 -1.54
CA GLY A 205 -4.64 -12.96 -0.64
C GLY A 205 -4.86 -11.82 0.37
N GLN A 206 -6.10 -11.39 0.61
CA GLN A 206 -6.37 -10.27 1.48
C GLN A 206 -6.05 -10.59 2.94
N LEU A 207 -5.62 -9.57 3.68
CA LEU A 207 -5.54 -9.65 5.14
C LEU A 207 -6.94 -9.80 5.72
N LEU A 208 -7.08 -10.67 6.72
CA LEU A 208 -8.28 -10.81 7.51
C LEU A 208 -8.41 -9.55 8.37
N ARG A 209 -9.46 -8.78 8.13
CA ARG A 209 -9.75 -7.53 8.85
C ARG A 209 -11.22 -7.43 9.18
N LEU A 210 -11.50 -6.89 10.36
CA LEU A 210 -12.84 -6.53 10.80
C LEU A 210 -12.94 -5.01 10.70
N CYS A 211 -13.72 -4.51 9.74
CA CYS A 211 -13.89 -3.08 9.55
C CYS A 211 -15.29 -2.63 10.01
N ARG A 212 -15.33 -1.56 10.79
CA ARG A 212 -16.55 -0.83 11.15
C ARG A 212 -16.38 0.61 10.69
N ASN A 213 -17.11 0.99 9.64
CA ASN A 213 -16.88 2.24 8.92
C ASN A 213 -15.39 2.33 8.49
N ASP A 214 -14.69 3.40 8.89
CA ASP A 214 -13.29 3.65 8.53
C ASP A 214 -12.27 3.01 9.50
N GLU A 215 -12.74 2.39 10.58
CA GLU A 215 -11.90 1.73 11.57
C GLU A 215 -11.80 0.23 11.27
N CYS A 216 -10.60 -0.23 10.92
CA CYS A 216 -10.33 -1.64 10.63
C CYS A 216 -9.37 -2.24 11.67
N THR A 217 -9.79 -3.35 12.28
CA THR A 217 -8.97 -4.14 13.20
C THR A 217 -8.44 -5.38 12.49
N CYS A 218 -7.17 -5.70 12.73
CA CYS A 218 -6.53 -6.90 12.22
C CYS A 218 -7.16 -8.17 12.84
N ALA A 219 -7.50 -9.15 12.02
CA ALA A 219 -8.09 -10.44 12.42
C ALA A 219 -7.27 -11.62 11.88
N GLU A 220 -5.95 -11.45 11.81
CA GLU A 220 -4.99 -12.45 11.33
C GLU A 220 -4.75 -13.61 12.31
N GLU A 221 -5.14 -13.44 13.57
CA GLU A 221 -5.01 -14.50 14.57
C GLU A 221 -6.00 -15.64 14.33
N ASN A 222 -5.65 -16.81 14.87
CA ASN A 222 -6.53 -17.98 14.85
C ASN A 222 -7.87 -17.68 15.52
N CYS A 223 -8.97 -18.22 14.98
CA CYS A 223 -10.28 -18.09 15.58
C CYS A 223 -10.29 -18.57 17.03
N SER A 224 -10.63 -17.66 17.95
CA SER A 224 -10.76 -17.97 19.36
C SER A 224 -11.96 -18.89 19.60
N MET A 225 -11.72 -20.05 20.19
CA MET A 225 -12.77 -21.00 20.57
C MET A 225 -13.22 -20.77 22.02
N GLN A 226 -14.53 -20.86 22.28
CA GLN A 226 -15.04 -20.76 23.64
C GLN A 226 -14.52 -21.94 24.49
N LYS A 227 -13.77 -21.64 25.55
CA LYS A 227 -13.30 -22.64 26.52
C LYS A 227 -14.49 -23.15 27.34
N LYS A 228 -15.01 -24.34 27.03
CA LYS A 228 -16.14 -25.00 27.73
C LYS A 228 -15.71 -26.01 28.80
N GLY A 229 -14.41 -26.19 29.02
CA GLY A 229 -13.88 -27.11 30.03
C GLY A 229 -14.18 -26.65 31.47
N LYS A 230 -14.16 -27.58 32.42
CA LYS A 230 -14.17 -27.24 33.85
C LYS A 230 -12.79 -26.67 34.23
N ILE A 231 -12.72 -25.36 34.45
CA ILE A 231 -11.50 -24.64 34.85
C ILE A 231 -11.60 -24.28 36.33
N SER A 232 -10.56 -24.57 37.12
CA SER A 232 -10.50 -24.20 38.55
C SER A 232 -10.53 -22.67 38.73
N ASN A 233 -11.08 -22.20 39.85
CA ASN A 233 -11.12 -20.78 40.17
C ASN A 233 -9.72 -20.17 40.29
N ASP A 234 -8.75 -20.90 40.85
CA ASP A 234 -7.37 -20.39 41.00
C ASP A 234 -6.74 -20.11 39.62
N LEU A 235 -6.91 -21.04 38.69
CA LEU A 235 -6.40 -20.92 37.32
C LEU A 235 -7.11 -19.81 36.53
N ARG A 236 -8.38 -19.51 36.85
CA ARG A 236 -9.10 -18.38 36.26
C ARG A 236 -8.51 -17.07 36.74
N THR A 237 -8.31 -16.92 38.05
CA THR A 237 -7.73 -15.71 38.64
C THR A 237 -6.32 -15.47 38.11
N GLU A 238 -5.48 -16.49 38.08
CA GLU A 238 -4.11 -16.40 37.55
C GLU A 238 -4.11 -15.94 36.08
N LYS A 239 -4.95 -16.56 35.23
CA LYS A 239 -5.04 -16.17 33.82
C LYS A 239 -5.63 -14.78 33.61
N SER A 240 -6.60 -14.38 34.42
CA SER A 240 -7.19 -13.04 34.38
C SER A 240 -6.19 -11.93 34.75
N CYS A 241 -5.19 -12.24 35.58
CA CYS A 241 -4.14 -11.31 35.98
C CYS A 241 -2.85 -11.44 35.16
N GLU A 242 -2.83 -12.27 34.12
CA GLU A 242 -1.65 -12.55 33.31
C GLU A 242 -1.23 -11.31 32.50
N THR A 243 0.04 -10.93 32.66
CA THR A 243 0.67 -9.85 31.89
C THR A 243 1.95 -10.39 31.27
N THR A 244 2.01 -10.41 29.95
CA THR A 244 3.21 -10.77 29.20
C THR A 244 3.71 -9.54 28.42
N PRO A 245 4.97 -9.53 27.94
CA PRO A 245 5.48 -8.44 27.10
C PRO A 245 4.66 -8.21 25.82
N THR A 246 3.94 -9.23 25.35
CA THR A 246 3.18 -9.22 24.10
C THR A 246 1.67 -9.19 24.29
N SER A 247 1.16 -9.42 25.51
CA SER A 247 -0.29 -9.46 25.78
C SER A 247 -0.61 -8.98 27.20
N LYS A 248 -1.61 -8.11 27.31
CA LYS A 248 -2.15 -7.64 28.59
C LYS A 248 -3.67 -7.73 28.57
N ILE A 249 -4.24 -8.22 29.65
CA ILE A 249 -5.70 -8.23 29.85
C ILE A 249 -6.07 -6.89 30.50
N ASP A 250 -6.80 -6.06 29.77
CA ASP A 250 -7.22 -4.74 30.25
C ASP A 250 -8.53 -4.81 31.06
N PHE A 251 -9.38 -5.80 30.81
CA PHE A 251 -10.66 -6.01 31.49
C PHE A 251 -11.03 -7.49 31.62
N VAL A 252 -11.73 -7.84 32.71
CA VAL A 252 -12.24 -9.18 33.04
C VAL A 252 -13.72 -9.07 33.41
#